data_AF-A0A9E2Z703-F1
#
_entry.id   AF-A0A9E2Z703-F1
#
_cell.length_a   1.000
_cell.length_b   1.000
_cell.length_c   1.000
_cell.angle_alpha   90.00
_cell.angle_beta   90.00
_cell.angle_gamma   90.00
#
_symmetry.space_group_name_H-M   'P 1'
#
loop_
_entity.id
_entity.type
_entity.pdbx_description
1 polymer ?
#
loop_
_entity_poly.entity_id
_entity_poly.type
_entity_poly.pdbx_seq_one_letter_code
_entity_poly.pdbx_strand_id
1 'polypeptide(L)'
;MAAPRWTHDNIAAFGGDPNSITVGGQSVGGALTLLLMANQQSRPLFRRALLQGCVQPAFPADICSVDRAIETRQRFEKLLGEDVRTAPWQRIVEVGASMRPPGVVMPPFEVVIGGPDIPVSPLDADLSDFDVLTGWTADEACMWGKPPVNTLGFEEGTRSLAGRHAVAGHPAFVYRFDWQGPPPWFATHCIELPFLFGNNAVWADSP
;
A
#
# COMPACT_ATOMS: atom_id res chain seq x y z
N MET A 1 12.33 2.79 -2.80
CA MET A 1 13.64 2.60 -2.14
C MET A 1 14.41 3.89 -1.86
N ALA A 2 14.43 4.88 -2.77
CA ALA A 2 15.21 6.12 -2.57
C ALA A 2 14.83 6.90 -1.29
N ALA A 3 13.53 7.06 -1.01
CA ALA A 3 13.08 7.83 0.15
C ALA A 3 13.43 7.18 1.51
N PRO A 4 13.12 5.89 1.80
CA PRO A 4 13.53 5.27 3.07
C PRO A 4 15.05 5.30 3.29
N ARG A 5 15.84 5.09 2.24
CA ARG A 5 17.30 5.13 2.32
C ARG A 5 17.81 6.52 2.63
N TRP A 6 17.32 7.53 1.90
CA TRP A 6 17.69 8.91 2.18
C TRP A 6 17.31 9.30 3.61
N THR A 7 16.11 8.97 4.07
CA THR A 7 15.69 9.25 5.44
C THR A 7 16.60 8.56 6.44
N HIS A 8 16.85 7.26 6.30
CA HIS A 8 17.77 6.53 7.18
C HIS A 8 19.16 7.18 7.24
N ASP A 9 19.72 7.57 6.09
CA ASP A 9 21.09 8.08 6.02
C ASP A 9 21.21 9.55 6.48
N ASN A 10 20.10 10.31 6.49
CA ASN A 10 20.14 11.77 6.69
C ASN A 10 19.32 12.28 7.88
N ILE A 11 18.36 11.51 8.42
CA ILE A 11 17.40 12.03 9.41
C ILE A 11 18.07 12.49 10.71
N ALA A 12 19.25 11.95 11.05
CA ALA A 12 20.06 12.39 12.18
C ALA A 12 20.44 13.88 12.09
N ALA A 13 20.68 14.40 10.89
CA ALA A 13 20.97 15.83 10.69
C ALA A 13 19.78 16.74 11.00
N PHE A 14 18.56 16.19 11.02
CA PHE A 14 17.32 16.88 11.35
C PHE A 14 16.85 16.56 12.80
N GLY A 15 17.67 15.88 13.59
CA GLY A 15 17.37 15.53 14.98
C GLY A 15 16.50 14.28 15.15
N GLY A 16 16.23 13.51 14.08
CA GLY A 16 15.56 12.22 14.20
C GLY A 16 16.55 11.06 14.43
N ASP A 17 16.03 9.92 14.90
CA ASP A 17 16.82 8.70 15.12
C ASP A 17 16.65 7.73 13.94
N PRO A 18 17.72 7.42 13.17
CA PRO A 18 17.63 6.48 12.06
C PRO A 18 17.25 5.05 12.49
N ASN A 19 17.47 4.69 13.75
CA ASN A 19 17.10 3.37 14.29
C ASN A 19 15.62 3.29 14.73
N SER A 20 14.88 4.40 14.64
CA SER A 20 13.51 4.51 15.14
C SER A 20 12.54 5.00 14.06
N ILE A 21 12.85 4.73 12.78
CA ILE A 21 12.00 5.11 11.65
C ILE A 21 10.73 4.25 11.60
N THR A 22 9.58 4.91 11.45
CA THR A 22 8.29 4.29 11.14
C THR A 22 7.91 4.61 9.71
N VAL A 23 7.62 3.59 8.90
CA VAL A 23 7.04 3.75 7.56
C VAL A 23 5.54 3.47 7.66
N GLY A 24 4.72 4.38 7.14
CA GLY A 24 3.28 4.26 7.22
C GLY A 24 2.59 4.64 5.92
N GLY A 25 1.47 3.99 5.65
CA GLY A 25 0.65 4.33 4.51
C GLY A 25 -0.77 3.82 4.62
N GLN A 26 -1.65 4.47 3.87
CA GLN A 26 -3.07 4.15 3.76
C GLN A 26 -3.38 3.55 2.38
N SER A 27 -4.30 2.60 2.31
CA SER A 27 -4.71 1.94 1.06
C SER A 27 -3.52 1.27 0.35
N VAL A 28 -3.30 1.61 -0.92
CA VAL A 28 -2.10 1.24 -1.70
C VAL A 28 -0.82 1.63 -0.97
N GLY A 29 -0.78 2.74 -0.23
CA GLY A 29 0.38 3.11 0.60
C GLY A 29 0.64 2.10 1.73
N GLY A 30 -0.42 1.51 2.30
CA GLY A 30 -0.31 0.41 3.26
C GLY A 30 0.22 -0.86 2.58
N ALA A 31 -0.29 -1.22 1.40
CA ALA A 31 0.22 -2.35 0.63
C ALA A 31 1.70 -2.17 0.23
N LEU A 32 2.11 -0.97 -0.18
CA LEU A 32 3.51 -0.63 -0.46
C LEU A 32 4.38 -0.68 0.80
N THR A 33 3.86 -0.27 1.95
CA THR A 33 4.56 -0.42 3.25
C THR A 33 4.81 -1.90 3.56
N LEU A 34 3.81 -2.76 3.34
CA LEU A 34 3.95 -4.21 3.49
C LEU A 34 5.02 -4.79 2.55
N LEU A 35 5.06 -4.32 1.29
CA LEU A 35 6.10 -4.71 0.33
C LEU A 35 7.49 -4.24 0.76
N LEU A 36 7.62 -3.06 1.36
CA LEU A 36 8.90 -2.58 1.92
C LEU A 36 9.35 -3.45 3.11
N MET A 37 8.42 -3.99 3.90
CA MET A 37 8.76 -4.93 4.99
C MET A 37 9.28 -6.27 4.43
N ALA A 38 8.75 -6.72 3.30
CA ALA A 38 9.19 -7.96 2.63
C ALA A 38 10.47 -7.78 1.79
N ASN A 39 10.80 -6.53 1.41
CA ASN A 39 11.93 -6.23 0.55
C ASN A 39 13.26 -6.26 1.31
N GLN A 40 14.20 -7.07 0.81
CA GLN A 40 15.50 -7.32 1.46
C GLN A 40 16.35 -6.05 1.63
N GLN A 41 16.25 -5.11 0.70
CA GLN A 41 17.06 -3.89 0.74
C GLN A 41 16.49 -2.80 1.65
N SER A 42 15.17 -2.80 1.93
CA SER A 42 14.52 -1.79 2.78
C SER A 42 14.33 -2.24 4.22
N ARG A 43 14.27 -3.55 4.48
CA ARG A 43 14.20 -4.07 5.85
C ARG A 43 15.13 -3.39 6.86
N PRO A 44 16.43 -3.19 6.57
CA PRO A 44 17.32 -2.57 7.55
C PRO A 44 17.11 -1.05 7.73
N LEU A 45 16.23 -0.41 6.95
CA LEU A 45 16.10 1.06 6.91
C LEU A 45 15.00 1.60 7.83
N PHE A 46 14.16 0.75 8.40
CA PHE A 46 13.08 1.16 9.28
C PHE A 46 12.72 0.04 10.26
N ARG A 47 12.08 0.43 11.38
CA ARG A 47 11.81 -0.48 12.50
C ARG A 47 10.32 -0.78 12.67
N ARG A 48 9.46 0.16 12.28
CA ARG A 48 8.02 0.08 12.56
C ARG A 48 7.18 0.33 11.32
N ALA A 49 6.01 -0.30 11.26
CA ALA A 49 5.09 -0.18 10.14
C ALA A 49 3.69 0.25 10.60
N LEU A 50 3.09 1.19 9.87
CA LEU A 50 1.68 1.59 9.99
C LEU A 50 0.93 1.23 8.71
N LEU A 51 -0.05 0.33 8.81
CA LEU A 51 -0.80 -0.23 7.70
C LEU A 51 -2.29 0.13 7.84
N GLN A 52 -2.73 1.19 7.19
CA GLN A 52 -4.10 1.69 7.31
C GLN A 52 -4.93 1.30 6.09
N GLY A 53 -6.10 0.69 6.28
CA GLY A 53 -6.94 0.26 5.18
C GLY A 53 -6.18 -0.63 4.20
N CYS A 54 -5.41 -1.59 4.71
CA CYS A 54 -4.55 -2.44 3.88
C CYS A 54 -5.23 -3.78 3.60
N VAL A 55 -5.62 -4.00 2.34
CA VAL A 55 -6.14 -5.30 1.88
C VAL A 55 -4.98 -6.22 1.59
N GLN A 56 -4.44 -6.87 2.62
CA GLN A 56 -3.25 -7.69 2.46
C GLN A 56 -3.48 -8.87 1.52
N PRO A 57 -2.55 -9.03 0.59
CA PRO A 57 -2.74 -8.80 -0.84
C PRO A 57 -3.90 -9.66 -1.36
N ALA A 58 -5.13 -9.21 -1.08
CA ALA A 58 -6.32 -9.77 -1.71
C ALA A 58 -6.72 -8.96 -2.95
N PHE A 59 -5.93 -7.97 -3.36
CA PHE A 59 -5.99 -7.39 -4.69
C PHE A 59 -4.89 -8.02 -5.59
N PRO A 60 -5.27 -8.95 -6.49
CA PRO A 60 -4.41 -9.39 -7.60
C PRO A 60 -3.89 -8.26 -8.50
N ALA A 61 -4.41 -7.04 -8.30
CA ALA A 61 -4.00 -5.81 -8.95
C ALA A 61 -2.74 -5.16 -8.34
N ASP A 62 -2.26 -5.61 -7.17
CA ASP A 62 -1.13 -4.95 -6.51
C ASP A 62 0.22 -5.63 -6.80
N ILE A 63 0.20 -6.94 -7.09
CA ILE A 63 1.41 -7.74 -7.34
C ILE A 63 1.27 -8.69 -8.54
N CYS A 64 2.39 -8.98 -9.21
CA CYS A 64 2.46 -9.97 -10.28
C CYS A 64 3.74 -10.79 -10.30
N SER A 65 3.70 -11.92 -10.99
CA SER A 65 4.89 -12.71 -11.29
C SER A 65 5.75 -12.00 -12.35
N VAL A 66 7.02 -12.38 -12.41
CA VAL A 66 7.96 -11.94 -13.45
C VAL A 66 7.40 -12.23 -14.86
N ASP A 67 6.80 -13.41 -15.07
CA ASP A 67 6.22 -13.80 -16.36
C ASP A 67 5.06 -12.88 -16.76
N ARG A 68 4.13 -12.62 -15.84
CA ARG A 68 3.00 -11.69 -16.07
C ARG A 68 3.49 -10.27 -16.35
N ALA A 69 4.55 -9.83 -15.67
CA ALA A 69 5.17 -8.53 -15.92
C ALA A 69 5.77 -8.45 -17.33
N ILE A 70 6.41 -9.53 -17.81
CA ILE A 70 6.95 -9.62 -19.17
C ILE A 70 5.83 -9.57 -20.21
N GLU A 71 4.74 -10.30 -20.00
CA GLU A 71 3.56 -10.29 -20.89
C GLU A 71 2.94 -8.90 -20.96
N THR A 72 2.74 -8.25 -19.81
CA THR A 72 2.23 -6.87 -19.72
C THR A 72 3.15 -5.92 -20.46
N ARG A 73 4.47 -6.02 -20.25
CA ARG A 73 5.47 -5.19 -20.97
C ARG A 73 5.36 -5.38 -22.48
N GLN A 74 5.35 -6.62 -22.98
CA GLN A 74 5.28 -6.91 -24.41
C GLN A 74 4.00 -6.35 -25.05
N ARG A 75 2.86 -6.48 -24.36
CA ARG A 75 1.59 -5.91 -24.81
C ARG A 75 1.65 -4.39 -24.84
N PHE A 76 2.21 -3.76 -23.79
CA PHE A 76 2.36 -2.32 -23.70
C PHE A 76 3.26 -1.77 -24.82
N GLU A 77 4.45 -2.33 -25.01
CA GLU A 77 5.41 -1.93 -26.04
C GLU A 77 4.80 -2.03 -27.45
N LYS A 78 4.04 -3.10 -27.71
CA LYS A 78 3.32 -3.28 -28.98
C LYS A 78 2.26 -2.20 -29.23
N LEU A 79 1.50 -1.81 -28.20
CA LEU A 79 0.46 -0.78 -28.31
C LEU A 79 1.03 0.64 -28.36
N LEU A 80 2.16 0.85 -27.68
CA LEU A 80 2.87 2.13 -27.70
C LEU A 80 3.47 2.39 -29.09
N GLY A 81 4.17 1.41 -29.67
CA GLY A 81 4.72 1.48 -31.02
C GLY A 81 5.96 2.38 -31.18
N GLU A 82 6.53 2.85 -30.07
CA GLU A 82 7.72 3.71 -29.99
C GLU A 82 8.53 3.41 -28.71
N ASP A 83 9.75 3.95 -28.58
CA ASP A 83 10.57 3.76 -27.36
C ASP A 83 9.93 4.50 -26.17
N VAL A 84 9.56 3.74 -25.14
CA VAL A 84 8.98 4.25 -23.88
C VAL A 84 9.84 5.31 -23.20
N ARG A 85 11.16 5.32 -23.42
CA ARG A 85 12.08 6.30 -22.83
C ARG A 85 11.98 7.67 -23.49
N THR A 86 11.49 7.74 -24.72
CA THR A 86 11.37 8.98 -25.50
C THR A 86 9.92 9.37 -25.80
N ALA A 87 8.98 8.43 -25.65
CA ALA A 87 7.56 8.66 -25.84
C ALA A 87 7.04 9.76 -24.90
N PRO A 88 6.10 10.61 -25.34
CA PRO A 88 5.41 11.54 -24.45
C PRO A 88 4.72 10.81 -23.30
N TRP A 89 4.84 11.30 -22.08
CA TRP A 89 4.24 10.63 -20.91
C TRP A 89 2.71 10.50 -21.02
N GLN A 90 2.05 11.44 -21.70
CA GLN A 90 0.61 11.37 -21.96
C GLN A 90 0.27 10.13 -22.79
N ARG A 91 1.11 9.79 -23.78
CA ARG A 91 0.93 8.62 -24.62
C ARG A 91 1.13 7.34 -23.81
N ILE A 92 2.13 7.32 -22.92
CA ILE A 92 2.37 6.20 -21.98
C ILE A 92 1.12 5.96 -21.11
N VAL A 93 0.57 7.03 -20.52
CA VAL A 93 -0.63 6.95 -19.68
C VAL A 93 -1.86 6.49 -20.47
N GLU A 94 -2.07 7.03 -21.68
CA GLU A 94 -3.19 6.66 -22.55
C GLU A 94 -3.14 5.17 -22.93
N VAL A 95 -1.98 4.69 -23.37
CA VAL A 95 -1.79 3.28 -23.72
C VAL A 95 -1.99 2.39 -22.50
N GLY A 96 -1.39 2.73 -21.36
CA GLY A 96 -1.60 1.99 -20.11
C GLY A 96 -3.08 1.94 -19.71
N ALA A 97 -3.80 3.06 -19.83
CA ALA A 97 -5.23 3.14 -19.53
C ALA A 97 -6.07 2.23 -20.44
N SER A 98 -5.70 2.10 -21.72
CA SER A 98 -6.38 1.23 -22.71
C SER A 98 -6.17 -0.27 -22.48
N MET A 99 -5.16 -0.65 -21.71
CA MET A 99 -4.89 -2.05 -21.39
C MET A 99 -5.76 -2.59 -20.25
N ARG A 100 -6.43 -1.70 -19.49
CA ARG A 100 -7.20 -2.08 -18.31
C ARG A 100 -8.45 -2.90 -18.68
N PRO A 101 -8.77 -3.97 -17.93
CA PRO A 101 -10.04 -4.65 -18.08
C PRO A 101 -11.24 -3.71 -17.82
N PRO A 102 -12.41 -3.98 -18.43
CA PRO A 102 -13.62 -3.22 -18.13
C PRO A 102 -13.93 -3.20 -16.63
N GLY A 103 -14.18 -2.01 -16.08
CA GLY A 103 -14.50 -1.83 -14.66
C GLY A 103 -13.30 -1.81 -13.71
N VAL A 104 -12.08 -2.00 -14.21
CA VAL A 104 -10.84 -1.89 -13.41
C VAL A 104 -10.25 -0.49 -13.56
N VAL A 105 -10.15 0.24 -12.44
CA VAL A 105 -9.60 1.60 -12.41
C VAL A 105 -8.08 1.62 -12.19
N MET A 106 -7.51 0.56 -11.61
CA MET A 106 -6.08 0.44 -11.33
C MET A 106 -5.26 0.34 -12.63
N PRO A 107 -4.04 0.92 -12.65
CA PRO A 107 -3.15 0.82 -13.80
C PRO A 107 -2.77 -0.66 -14.08
N PRO A 108 -2.42 -1.02 -15.32
CA PRO A 108 -2.03 -2.39 -15.66
C PRO A 108 -0.63 -2.76 -15.15
N PHE A 109 0.05 -1.85 -14.45
CA PHE A 109 1.41 -2.01 -13.97
C PHE A 109 1.39 -2.26 -12.47
N GLU A 110 1.82 -3.47 -12.10
CA GLU A 110 1.73 -4.02 -10.75
C GLU A 110 3.14 -4.21 -10.19
N VAL A 111 3.27 -4.39 -8.87
CA VAL A 111 4.58 -4.67 -8.27
C VAL A 111 5.02 -6.09 -8.59
N VAL A 112 6.20 -6.24 -9.19
CA VAL A 112 6.73 -7.57 -9.54
C VAL A 112 7.33 -8.23 -8.29
N ILE A 113 6.86 -9.44 -7.98
CA ILE A 113 7.44 -10.32 -6.94
C ILE A 113 8.07 -11.57 -7.56
N GLY A 114 8.84 -12.31 -6.78
CA GLY A 114 9.63 -13.46 -7.25
C GLY A 114 10.99 -13.07 -7.81
N GLY A 115 11.35 -11.79 -7.73
CA GLY A 115 12.68 -11.26 -8.05
C GLY A 115 13.61 -11.25 -6.83
N PRO A 116 14.88 -10.84 -7.00
CA PRO A 116 15.87 -10.84 -5.92
C PRO A 116 15.52 -9.92 -4.75
N ASP A 117 14.76 -8.85 -5.00
CA ASP A 117 14.41 -7.86 -3.98
C ASP A 117 13.21 -8.28 -3.13
N ILE A 118 12.21 -8.92 -3.73
CA ILE A 118 10.99 -9.44 -3.10
C ILE A 118 10.80 -10.88 -3.58
N PRO A 119 11.50 -11.86 -2.95
CA PRO A 119 11.55 -13.23 -3.45
C PRO A 119 10.26 -14.01 -3.25
N VAL A 120 9.47 -13.64 -2.24
CA VAL A 120 8.19 -14.28 -1.89
C VAL A 120 7.11 -13.22 -1.66
N SER A 121 5.85 -13.64 -1.69
CA SER A 121 4.73 -12.79 -1.31
C SER A 121 4.91 -12.27 0.13
N PRO A 122 4.56 -11.01 0.44
CA PRO A 122 4.54 -10.52 1.82
C PRO A 122 3.61 -11.30 2.76
N LEU A 123 2.67 -12.08 2.22
CA LEU A 123 1.87 -13.03 3.02
C LEU A 123 2.67 -14.22 3.54
N ASP A 124 3.68 -14.62 2.78
CA ASP A 124 4.49 -15.81 3.07
C ASP A 124 5.81 -15.42 3.74
N ALA A 125 6.18 -14.14 3.68
CA ALA A 125 7.37 -13.60 4.33
C ALA A 125 7.23 -13.60 5.87
N ASP A 126 8.34 -13.86 6.56
CA ASP A 126 8.46 -13.55 7.98
C ASP A 126 8.62 -12.04 8.17
N LEU A 127 7.61 -11.41 8.76
CA LEU A 127 7.54 -9.98 9.04
C LEU A 127 7.57 -9.68 10.54
N SER A 128 7.81 -10.70 11.38
CA SER A 128 7.70 -10.61 12.83
C SER A 128 8.78 -9.75 13.50
N ASP A 129 9.82 -9.38 12.76
CA ASP A 129 10.84 -8.44 13.20
C ASP A 129 10.37 -6.99 13.21
N PHE A 130 9.21 -6.64 12.65
CA PHE A 130 8.67 -5.27 12.69
C PHE A 130 7.69 -5.05 13.85
N ASP A 131 7.75 -3.86 14.46
CA ASP A 131 6.66 -3.40 15.32
C ASP A 131 5.53 -2.86 14.42
N VAL A 132 4.33 -3.44 14.52
CA VAL A 132 3.23 -3.15 13.58
C VAL A 132 2.01 -2.55 14.28
N LEU A 133 1.49 -1.47 13.68
CA LEU A 133 0.13 -0.98 13.89
C LEU A 133 -0.65 -1.14 12.58
N THR A 134 -1.78 -1.83 12.62
CA THR A 134 -2.60 -2.10 11.43
C THR A 134 -4.09 -1.93 11.72
N GLY A 135 -4.88 -1.52 10.72
CA GLY A 135 -6.31 -1.32 10.92
C GLY A 135 -7.09 -1.04 9.66
N TRP A 136 -8.40 -0.96 9.82
CA TRP A 136 -9.38 -0.69 8.77
C TRP A 136 -10.49 0.22 9.28
N THR A 137 -11.26 0.82 8.37
CA THR A 137 -12.47 1.59 8.71
C THR A 137 -13.70 0.68 8.73
N ALA A 138 -14.74 1.01 9.52
CA ALA A 138 -15.89 0.10 9.66
C ALA A 138 -16.64 -0.14 8.33
N ASP A 139 -16.65 0.87 7.45
CA ASP A 139 -17.46 0.91 6.23
C ASP A 139 -16.60 1.15 4.97
N GLU A 140 -15.41 0.52 4.89
CA GLU A 140 -14.40 0.66 3.81
C GLU A 140 -15.03 0.83 2.42
N ALA A 141 -15.98 -0.04 2.06
CA ALA A 141 -16.51 -0.09 0.72
C ALA A 141 -17.45 1.07 0.33
N CYS A 142 -17.90 1.89 1.28
CA CYS A 142 -18.83 3.00 1.02
C CYS A 142 -18.29 4.02 0.00
N MET A 143 -16.96 4.22 -0.06
CA MET A 143 -16.30 5.12 -1.00
C MET A 143 -16.57 4.68 -2.46
N TRP A 144 -16.81 3.39 -2.66
CA TRP A 144 -17.14 2.80 -3.95
C TRP A 144 -18.63 2.48 -4.10
N GLY A 145 -19.50 3.19 -3.36
CA GLY A 145 -20.96 3.09 -3.48
C GLY A 145 -21.55 1.79 -2.95
N LYS A 146 -20.83 1.05 -2.09
CA LYS A 146 -21.33 -0.17 -1.45
C LYS A 146 -22.02 0.14 -0.11
N PRO A 147 -22.87 -0.77 0.40
CA PRO A 147 -23.46 -0.63 1.73
C PRO A 147 -22.41 -0.59 2.85
N PRO A 148 -22.71 0.05 4.00
CA PRO A 148 -21.76 0.25 5.11
C PRO A 148 -21.18 -1.05 5.69
N VAL A 149 -21.94 -2.13 5.68
CA VAL A 149 -21.47 -3.44 6.19
C VAL A 149 -20.45 -4.16 5.30
N ASN A 150 -20.07 -3.59 4.15
CA ASN A 150 -19.14 -4.23 3.23
C ASN A 150 -17.71 -3.73 3.49
N THR A 151 -16.83 -4.62 3.93
CA THR A 151 -15.43 -4.31 4.25
C THR A 151 -14.43 -4.76 3.19
N LEU A 152 -14.86 -5.27 2.02
CA LEU A 152 -13.99 -5.69 0.89
C LEU A 152 -12.72 -6.50 1.27
N GLY A 153 -12.78 -7.31 2.34
CA GLY A 153 -11.65 -8.12 2.81
C GLY A 153 -10.57 -7.36 3.62
N PHE A 154 -10.76 -6.06 3.88
CA PHE A 154 -9.83 -5.25 4.68
C PHE A 154 -9.70 -5.76 6.11
N GLU A 155 -10.82 -6.14 6.73
CA GLU A 155 -10.83 -6.74 8.08
C GLU A 155 -10.07 -8.07 8.09
N GLU A 156 -10.38 -8.97 7.15
CA GLU A 156 -9.77 -10.30 7.08
C GLU A 156 -8.27 -10.21 6.84
N GLY A 157 -7.83 -9.38 5.89
CA GLY A 157 -6.41 -9.13 5.61
C GLY A 157 -5.68 -8.56 6.82
N THR A 158 -6.29 -7.59 7.51
CA THR A 158 -5.72 -7.00 8.73
C THR A 158 -5.56 -8.03 9.85
N ARG A 159 -6.61 -8.80 10.12
CA ARG A 159 -6.59 -9.84 11.17
C ARG A 159 -5.64 -10.97 10.84
N SER A 160 -5.53 -11.35 9.57
CA SER A 160 -4.59 -12.37 9.11
C SER A 160 -3.14 -11.97 9.40
N LEU A 161 -2.73 -10.75 9.05
CA LEU A 161 -1.40 -10.25 9.39
C LEU A 161 -1.15 -10.28 10.90
N ALA A 162 -2.08 -9.72 11.68
CA ALA A 162 -1.94 -9.65 13.13
C ALA A 162 -1.85 -11.04 13.77
N GLY A 163 -2.60 -12.02 13.26
CA GLY A 163 -2.53 -13.41 13.66
C GLY A 163 -1.14 -14.03 13.41
N ARG A 164 -0.54 -13.79 12.23
CA ARG A 164 0.82 -14.26 11.92
C ARG A 164 1.85 -13.67 12.88
N HIS A 165 1.76 -12.36 13.17
CA HIS A 165 2.59 -11.67 14.15
C HIS A 165 2.46 -12.27 15.56
N ALA A 166 1.22 -12.54 16.01
CA ALA A 166 0.96 -13.14 17.31
C ALA A 166 1.54 -14.58 17.42
N VAL A 167 1.38 -15.40 16.38
CA VAL A 167 1.94 -16.76 16.32
C VAL A 167 3.47 -16.74 16.38
N ALA A 168 4.10 -15.73 15.79
CA ALA A 168 5.55 -15.52 15.85
C ALA A 168 6.06 -14.89 17.16
N GLY A 169 5.20 -14.68 18.16
CA GLY A 169 5.56 -14.12 19.46
C GLY A 169 5.80 -12.60 19.48
N HIS A 170 5.47 -11.90 18.39
CA HIS A 170 5.66 -10.46 18.21
C HIS A 170 4.32 -9.80 17.81
N PRO A 171 3.36 -9.68 18.75
CA PRO A 171 2.00 -9.28 18.42
C PRO A 171 1.92 -7.86 17.83
N ALA A 172 1.08 -7.70 16.80
CA ALA A 172 0.76 -6.41 16.22
C ALA A 172 -0.36 -5.70 17.01
N PHE A 173 -0.34 -4.36 17.00
CA PHE A 173 -1.48 -3.55 17.43
C PHE A 173 -2.50 -3.46 16.31
N VAL A 174 -3.77 -3.71 16.64
CA VAL A 174 -4.88 -3.72 15.67
C VAL A 174 -5.95 -2.72 16.07
N TYR A 175 -6.44 -1.94 15.11
CA TYR A 175 -7.57 -1.03 15.33
C TYR A 175 -8.67 -1.22 14.28
N ARG A 176 -9.90 -0.85 14.66
CA ARG A 176 -11.01 -0.56 13.75
C ARG A 176 -11.45 0.88 13.97
N PHE A 177 -11.61 1.64 12.90
CA PHE A 177 -12.05 3.03 12.96
C PHE A 177 -13.56 3.13 12.70
N ASP A 178 -14.32 3.53 13.73
CA ASP A 178 -15.79 3.49 13.73
C ASP A 178 -16.46 4.87 13.65
N TRP A 179 -15.69 5.97 13.64
CA TRP A 179 -16.28 7.30 13.51
C TRP A 179 -16.93 7.45 12.14
N GLN A 180 -18.17 7.93 12.11
CA GLN A 180 -18.98 8.02 10.89
C GLN A 180 -19.16 9.47 10.44
N GLY A 181 -18.85 9.71 9.17
CA GLY A 181 -19.30 10.88 8.44
C GLY A 181 -20.79 10.81 8.06
N PRO A 182 -21.35 11.89 7.50
CA PRO A 182 -22.72 11.89 7.01
C PRO A 182 -22.91 10.86 5.89
N PRO A 183 -24.12 10.29 5.72
CA PRO A 183 -24.42 9.44 4.56
C PRO A 183 -24.09 10.14 3.23
N PRO A 184 -23.65 9.40 2.20
CA PRO A 184 -23.44 7.95 2.17
C PRO A 184 -22.04 7.51 2.66
N TRP A 185 -21.28 8.39 3.31
CA TRP A 185 -19.85 8.17 3.57
C TRP A 185 -19.55 7.38 4.84
N PHE A 186 -20.35 7.49 5.92
CA PHE A 186 -20.15 6.70 7.15
C PHE A 186 -18.66 6.60 7.58
N ALA A 187 -18.18 5.45 8.05
CA ALA A 187 -16.76 5.21 8.34
C ALA A 187 -16.03 4.64 7.11
N THR A 188 -16.07 5.36 5.98
CA THR A 188 -15.50 4.84 4.71
C THR A 188 -13.98 4.88 4.62
N HIS A 189 -13.43 4.23 3.60
CA HIS A 189 -12.03 4.21 3.25
C HIS A 189 -11.41 5.61 3.30
N CYS A 190 -10.23 5.72 3.92
CA CYS A 190 -9.45 6.95 4.13
C CYS A 190 -10.03 7.96 5.13
N ILE A 191 -11.23 7.76 5.70
CA ILE A 191 -11.88 8.76 6.56
C ILE A 191 -11.10 9.03 7.86
N GLU A 192 -10.20 8.13 8.25
CA GLU A 192 -9.35 8.25 9.43
C GLU A 192 -8.13 9.15 9.23
N LEU A 193 -7.76 9.50 7.98
CA LEU A 193 -6.56 10.27 7.69
C LEU A 193 -6.52 11.66 8.37
N PRO A 194 -7.61 12.45 8.39
CA PRO A 194 -7.64 13.71 9.15
C PRO A 194 -7.49 13.48 10.67
N PHE A 195 -7.90 12.33 11.20
CA PHE A 195 -7.71 12.05 12.63
C PHE A 195 -6.25 11.73 12.97
N LEU A 196 -5.50 11.19 12.02
CA LEU A 196 -4.07 10.91 12.17
C LEU A 196 -3.19 12.16 12.05
N PHE A 197 -3.45 12.99 11.02
CA PHE A 197 -2.58 14.12 10.66
C PHE A 197 -3.07 15.47 11.20
N GLY A 198 -4.26 15.51 11.82
CA GLY A 198 -4.86 16.72 12.36
C GLY A 198 -6.12 17.17 11.61
N ASN A 199 -6.89 18.04 12.27
CA ASN A 199 -8.23 18.43 11.81
C ASN A 199 -8.22 19.20 10.47
N ASN A 200 -9.40 19.48 9.92
CA ASN A 200 -9.57 20.24 8.66
C ASN A 200 -8.79 21.57 8.62
N ALA A 201 -8.53 22.22 9.76
CA ALA A 201 -7.74 23.45 9.78
C ALA A 201 -6.27 23.22 9.39
N VAL A 202 -5.74 22.02 9.63
CA VAL A 202 -4.39 21.61 9.19
C VAL A 202 -4.34 21.37 7.68
N TRP A 203 -5.47 21.05 7.06
CA TRP A 203 -5.58 20.69 5.64
C TRP A 203 -6.16 21.80 4.76
N ALA A 204 -6.65 22.89 5.34
CA ALA A 204 -7.35 23.95 4.61
C ALA A 204 -6.49 24.59 3.50
N ASP A 205 -5.17 24.59 3.69
CA ASP A 205 -4.18 25.15 2.76
C ASP A 205 -3.34 24.08 2.04
N SER A 206 -3.68 22.79 2.20
CA SER A 206 -3.03 21.71 1.47
C SER A 206 -3.42 21.77 -0.01
N PRO A 207 -2.47 21.66 -0.96
CA PRO A 207 -2.71 21.81 -2.39
C PRO A 207 -3.65 20.77 -3.00
#